data_AF-A0A7V2WLL3-F1
#
_entry.id   AF-A0A7V2WLL3-F1
#
_cell.length_a   1.000
_cell.length_b   1.000
_cell.length_c   1.000
_cell.angle_alpha   90.00
_cell.angle_beta   90.00
_cell.angle_gamma   90.00
#
_symmetry.space_group_name_H-M   'P 1'
#
loop_
_entity.id
_entity.type
_entity.pdbx_description
1 polymer ?
#
loop_
_entity_poly.entity_id
_entity_poly.type
_entity_poly.pdbx_seq_one_letter_code
_entity_poly.pdbx_strand_id
1 'polypeptide(L)'
;KKMIRLYGKEGEVEIVYTGLRPGEKLYEELLLDDAECKTRYESIYVAGSTDYPIEKLRADIEALMAAGDLRERLRRIVPEYRPADSD
;
A
#
# COMPACT_ATOMS: atom_id res chain seq x y z
N LYS A 1 20.10 -8.56 7.62
CA LYS A 1 21.33 -9.33 7.94
C LYS A 1 22.02 -9.95 6.71
N LYS A 2 21.28 -10.50 5.71
CA LYS A 2 21.88 -11.17 4.54
C LYS A 2 22.90 -10.30 3.77
N MET A 3 22.61 -9.02 3.54
CA MET A 3 23.55 -8.10 2.88
C MET A 3 24.81 -7.85 3.73
N ILE A 4 24.67 -7.53 5.02
CA ILE A 4 25.82 -7.33 5.93
C ILE A 4 26.75 -8.56 5.94
N ARG A 5 26.15 -9.75 5.91
CA ARG A 5 26.87 -11.03 5.80
C ARG A 5 27.60 -11.19 4.46
N LEU A 6 26.95 -10.87 3.35
CA LEU A 6 27.57 -10.95 2.01
C LEU A 6 28.78 -10.03 1.85
N TYR A 7 28.82 -8.92 2.60
CA TYR A 7 29.93 -7.96 2.60
C TYR A 7 31.00 -8.26 3.66
N GLY A 8 30.86 -9.35 4.44
CA GLY A 8 31.82 -9.71 5.48
C GLY A 8 31.90 -8.72 6.66
N LYS A 9 30.84 -7.94 6.87
CA LYS A 9 30.76 -6.88 7.90
C LYS A 9 29.97 -7.29 9.15
N GLU A 10 29.95 -8.58 9.44
CA GLU A 10 29.25 -9.12 10.60
C GLU A 10 29.88 -8.59 11.89
N GLY A 11 29.06 -8.00 12.77
CA GLY A 11 29.54 -7.40 14.02
C GLY A 11 30.04 -5.95 13.89
N GLU A 12 30.23 -5.44 12.68
CA GLU A 12 30.60 -4.02 12.44
C GLU A 12 29.37 -3.11 12.29
N VAL A 13 28.22 -3.67 11.91
CA VAL A 13 26.97 -2.93 11.68
C VAL A 13 25.92 -3.37 12.70
N GLU A 14 25.53 -2.46 13.58
CA GLU A 14 24.44 -2.67 14.54
C GLU A 14 23.08 -2.65 13.83
N ILE A 15 22.15 -3.52 14.26
CA ILE A 15 20.76 -3.51 13.81
C ILE A 15 19.89 -3.15 15.00
N VAL A 16 19.25 -1.98 14.92
CA VAL A 16 18.34 -1.47 15.94
C VAL A 16 16.91 -1.50 15.41
N TYR A 17 15.98 -1.99 16.23
CA TYR A 17 14.55 -2.00 15.91
C TYR A 17 13.87 -0.81 16.58
N THR A 18 13.24 0.05 15.79
CA THR A 18 12.57 1.27 16.27
C THR A 18 11.05 1.18 16.28
N GLY A 19 10.49 0.02 15.97
CA GLY A 19 9.05 -0.18 15.80
C GLY A 19 8.53 0.30 14.44
N LEU A 20 7.22 0.10 14.23
CA LEU A 20 6.51 0.55 13.04
C LEU A 20 6.07 2.01 13.20
N ARG A 21 6.13 2.76 12.10
CA ARG A 21 5.64 4.14 12.01
C ARG A 21 4.12 4.14 11.80
N PRO A 22 3.42 5.24 12.13
CA PRO A 22 2.00 5.39 11.83
C PRO A 22 1.72 5.14 10.35
N GLY A 23 0.73 4.30 10.06
CA GLY A 23 0.38 3.90 8.70
C GLY A 23 1.21 2.73 8.12
N GLU A 24 2.25 2.24 8.80
CA GLU A 24 3.03 1.10 8.29
C GLU A 24 2.37 -0.25 8.60
N LYS A 25 2.33 -1.12 7.57
CA LYS A 25 1.96 -2.52 7.71
C LYS A 25 3.20 -3.37 7.94
N LEU A 26 3.08 -4.39 8.81
CA LEU A 26 4.16 -5.38 9.01
C LEU A 26 4.29 -6.34 7.82
N TYR A 27 3.14 -6.64 7.18
CA TYR A 27 3.03 -7.49 6.00
C TYR A 27 2.12 -6.80 5.00
N GLU A 28 2.58 -6.71 3.75
CA GLU A 28 1.76 -6.27 2.63
C GLU A 28 0.89 -7.42 2.12
N GLU A 29 -0.13 -7.07 1.34
CA GLU A 29 -1.02 -8.03 0.68
C GLU A 29 -0.34 -8.71 -0.50
N LEU A 30 -0.70 -9.97 -0.77
CA LEU A 30 -0.17 -10.72 -1.90
C LEU A 30 -0.98 -10.39 -3.16
N LEU A 31 -0.32 -9.78 -4.15
CA LEU A 31 -0.96 -9.36 -5.41
C LEU A 31 -1.55 -10.53 -6.25
N LEU A 32 -1.20 -11.78 -5.94
CA LEU A 32 -1.70 -12.94 -6.66
C LEU A 32 -3.13 -13.30 -6.27
N ASP A 33 -3.58 -12.93 -5.06
CA ASP A 33 -4.91 -13.28 -4.57
C ASP A 33 -6.00 -12.46 -5.29
N ASP A 34 -5.65 -11.25 -5.76
CA ASP A 34 -6.52 -10.35 -6.54
C ASP A 34 -6.36 -10.49 -8.07
N ALA A 35 -5.61 -11.51 -8.52
CA ALA A 35 -5.38 -11.75 -9.93
C ALA A 35 -6.59 -12.44 -10.58
N GLU A 36 -7.16 -11.81 -11.60
CA GLU A 36 -8.29 -12.38 -12.35
C GLU A 36 -7.82 -13.33 -13.46
N CYS A 37 -6.67 -13.06 -14.10
CA CYS A 37 -6.14 -13.95 -15.11
C CYS A 37 -4.61 -13.95 -15.23
N LYS A 38 -4.07 -15.07 -15.74
CA LYS A 38 -2.66 -15.23 -16.09
C LYS A 38 -2.39 -14.67 -17.47
N THR A 39 -1.22 -14.05 -17.65
CA THR A 39 -0.71 -13.75 -18.99
C THR A 39 0.06 -14.95 -19.54
N ARG A 40 0.64 -14.81 -20.74
CA ARG A 40 1.58 -15.79 -21.31
C ARG A 40 2.88 -15.96 -20.51
N TYR A 41 3.16 -15.07 -19.56
CA TYR A 41 4.34 -15.11 -18.72
C TYR A 41 3.95 -15.56 -17.31
N GLU A 42 4.65 -16.56 -16.77
CA GLU A 42 4.31 -17.19 -15.48
C GLU A 42 4.32 -16.23 -14.28
N SER A 43 5.13 -15.16 -14.38
CA SER A 43 5.29 -14.16 -13.33
C SER A 43 4.42 -12.91 -13.52
N ILE A 44 3.56 -12.86 -14.54
CA ILE A 44 2.75 -11.67 -14.84
C ILE A 44 1.26 -12.04 -14.89
N TYR A 45 0.48 -11.32 -14.09
CA TYR A 45 -0.96 -11.52 -13.88
C TYR A 45 -1.69 -10.22 -14.17
N VAL A 46 -2.96 -10.31 -14.52
CA VAL A 46 -3.87 -9.17 -14.69
C VAL A 46 -4.74 -9.09 -13.43
N ALA A 47 -4.65 -7.97 -12.73
CA ALA A 47 -5.50 -7.66 -11.58
C ALA A 47 -6.89 -7.21 -12.05
N GLY A 48 -7.90 -7.39 -11.20
CA GLY A 48 -9.25 -6.96 -11.48
C GLY A 48 -9.39 -5.44 -11.69
N SER A 49 -10.30 -5.05 -12.58
CA SER A 49 -10.56 -3.63 -12.84
C SER A 49 -11.48 -3.03 -11.79
N THR A 50 -11.12 -1.89 -11.23
CA THR A 50 -12.03 -1.08 -10.42
C THR A 50 -12.88 -0.20 -11.33
N ASP A 51 -14.19 -0.43 -11.35
CA ASP A 51 -15.12 0.46 -12.04
C ASP A 51 -15.44 1.69 -11.16
N TYR A 52 -15.08 2.87 -11.66
CA TYR A 52 -15.35 4.13 -10.99
C TYR A 52 -15.63 5.23 -12.03
N PRO A 53 -16.83 5.84 -12.06
CA PRO A 53 -17.17 6.85 -13.06
C PRO A 53 -16.23 8.06 -13.01
N ILE A 54 -15.62 8.41 -14.15
CA ILE A 54 -14.57 9.44 -14.21
C ILE A 54 -15.05 10.83 -13.74
N GLU A 55 -16.28 11.22 -14.10
CA GLU A 55 -16.84 12.50 -13.67
C GLU A 55 -17.10 12.55 -12.16
N LYS A 56 -17.50 11.41 -11.57
CA LYS A 56 -17.62 11.28 -10.11
C LYS A 56 -16.24 11.39 -9.46
N LEU A 57 -15.24 10.71 -10.00
CA LEU A 57 -13.87 10.73 -9.47
C LEU A 57 -13.31 12.16 -9.45
N ARG A 58 -13.52 12.92 -10.53
CA ARG A 58 -13.12 14.34 -10.60
C ARG A 58 -13.76 15.17 -9.49
N ALA A 59 -15.09 15.08 -9.34
CA ALA A 59 -15.80 15.79 -8.29
C ALA A 59 -15.33 15.38 -6.87
N ASP A 60 -15.05 14.10 -6.67
CA ASP A 60 -14.57 13.59 -5.38
C ASP A 60 -13.13 14.04 -5.07
N ILE A 61 -12.25 14.15 -6.07
CA ILE A 61 -10.91 14.73 -5.92
C ILE A 61 -10.99 16.21 -5.57
N GLU A 62 -11.84 16.98 -6.26
CA GLU A 62 -12.06 18.40 -5.93
C GLU A 62 -12.56 18.57 -4.49
N ALA A 63 -13.54 17.76 -4.09
CA ALA A 63 -14.04 17.76 -2.73
C ALA A 63 -12.99 17.34 -1.69
N LEU A 64 -12.09 16.40 -2.04
CA LEU A 64 -10.98 15.97 -1.18
C LEU A 64 -9.97 17.11 -0.95
N MET A 65 -9.63 17.87 -1.99
CA MET A 65 -8.70 19.00 -1.88
C MET A 65 -9.25 20.15 -1.03
N ALA A 66 -10.57 20.33 -1.02
CA ALA A 66 -11.25 21.35 -0.22
C ALA A 66 -11.61 20.88 1.20
N ALA A 67 -11.38 19.61 1.53
CA ALA A 67 -11.79 19.03 2.81
C ALA A 67 -10.85 19.44 3.97
N GLY A 68 -11.43 19.69 5.14
CA GLY A 68 -10.66 19.84 6.38
C GLY A 68 -10.16 18.51 6.96
N ASP A 69 -10.93 17.42 6.77
CA ASP A 69 -10.54 16.06 7.13
C ASP A 69 -10.38 15.20 5.86
N LEU A 70 -9.13 14.97 5.48
CA LEU A 70 -8.78 14.20 4.28
C LEU A 70 -9.04 12.70 4.48
N ARG A 71 -8.87 12.17 5.70
CA ARG A 71 -8.93 10.72 5.94
C ARG A 71 -10.36 10.21 5.80
N GLU A 72 -11.32 10.94 6.34
CA GLU A 72 -12.74 10.58 6.20
C GLU A 72 -13.16 10.61 4.73
N ARG A 73 -12.78 11.65 4.00
CA ARG A 73 -13.13 11.79 2.58
C ARG A 73 -12.45 10.74 1.71
N LEU A 74 -11.20 10.40 2.00
CA LEU A 74 -10.45 9.35 1.30
C LEU A 74 -11.13 7.99 1.46
N ARG A 75 -11.65 7.65 2.66
CA ARG A 75 -12.41 6.39 2.89
C ARG A 75 -13.66 6.28 2.01
N ARG A 76 -14.27 7.40 1.59
CA ARG A 76 -15.43 7.37 0.68
C ARG A 76 -15.04 7.03 -0.76
N ILE A 77 -13.83 7.43 -1.17
CA ILE A 77 -13.31 7.18 -2.51
C ILE A 77 -12.69 5.77 -2.60
N VAL A 78 -11.96 5.38 -1.55
CA VAL A 78 -11.29 4.09 -1.40
C VAL A 78 -11.87 3.40 -0.16
N PRO A 79 -12.97 2.62 -0.29
CA PRO A 79 -13.64 1.99 0.86
C PRO A 79 -12.75 1.03 1.66
N GLU A 80 -11.74 0.48 1.00
CA GLU A 80 -10.77 -0.46 1.58
C GLU A 80 -9.64 0.25 2.34
N TYR A 81 -9.58 1.58 2.29
CA TYR A 81 -8.59 2.36 3.02
C TYR A 81 -8.79 2.24 4.53
N ARG A 82 -7.93 1.43 5.15
CA ARG A 82 -7.82 1.26 6.61
C ARG A 82 -6.55 1.95 7.07
N PRO A 83 -6.61 3.21 7.55
CA PRO A 83 -5.44 3.82 8.13
C PRO A 83 -5.01 3.01 9.34
N ALA A 84 -3.77 2.54 9.34
CA ALA A 84 -3.11 2.01 10.53
C ALA A 84 -2.68 3.19 11.41
N ASP A 85 -3.63 4.02 11.81
CA ASP A 85 -3.41 4.92 12.93
C ASP A 85 -3.76 4.12 14.19
N SER A 86 -2.70 3.95 14.99
CA SER A 86 -2.66 3.85 16.44
C SER A 86 -3.95 4.20 17.18
N ASP A 87 -4.22 3.45 18.26
CA ASP A 87 -4.86 4.04 19.46
C ASP A 87 -4.32 5.46 19.76
#